data_AF-A0A931ZSW5-F1
#
_entry.id   AF-A0A931ZSW5-F1
#
_cell.length_a   1.000
_cell.length_b   1.000
_cell.length_c   1.000
_cell.angle_alpha   90.00
_cell.angle_beta   90.00
_cell.angle_gamma   90.00
#
_symmetry.space_group_name_H-M   'P 1'
#
loop_
_entity.id
_entity.type
_entity.pdbx_description
1 polymer ?
#
loop_
_entity_poly.entity_id
_entity_poly.type
_entity_poly.pdbx_seq_one_letter_code
_entity_poly.pdbx_strand_id
1 'polypeptide(L)' 'VAIEASGGITLANVRAYSQAGASSVSMGALTHSVGAVGIRLELSGPDS' A
#
# COMPACT_ATOMS: atom_id res chain seq x y z
N VAL A 1 20.88 1.16 -14.11
CA VAL A 1 20.51 2.22 -13.15
C VAL A 1 19.11 1.93 -12.65
N ALA A 2 18.83 2.06 -11.35
CA ALA A 2 17.48 1.91 -10.82
C ALA A 2 16.90 3.30 -10.60
N ILE A 3 15.66 3.53 -11.03
CA ILE A 3 14.97 4.83 -10.91
C ILE A 3 13.84 4.70 -9.91
N GLU A 4 13.82 5.57 -8.91
CA GLU A 4 12.73 5.68 -7.94
C GLU A 4 11.95 6.98 -8.18
N ALA A 5 10.61 6.89 -8.16
CA ALA A 5 9.74 8.05 -8.14
C ALA A 5 9.11 8.25 -6.74
N SER A 6 9.03 9.49 -6.28
CA SER A 6 8.44 9.83 -4.97
C SER A 6 7.63 11.12 -5.02
N GLY A 7 6.66 11.24 -4.10
CA GLY A 7 5.81 12.43 -3.93
C GLY A 7 4.55 12.42 -4.81
N GLY A 8 3.37 12.61 -4.19
CA GLY A 8 2.10 12.76 -4.92
C GLY A 8 1.64 11.53 -5.73
N ILE A 9 2.24 10.36 -5.52
CA ILE A 9 1.88 9.13 -6.21
C ILE A 9 0.57 8.57 -5.64
N THR A 10 -0.34 8.19 -6.54
CA THR A 10 -1.67 7.65 -6.25
C THR A 10 -1.93 6.44 -7.15
N LEU A 11 -2.96 5.64 -6.85
CA LEU A 11 -3.37 4.52 -7.70
C LEU A 11 -3.70 4.94 -9.14
N ALA A 12 -4.15 6.18 -9.35
CA ALA A 12 -4.49 6.69 -10.67
C ALA A 12 -3.25 6.98 -11.54
N ASN A 13 -2.13 7.39 -10.93
CA ASN A 13 -0.94 7.83 -11.67
C ASN A 13 0.26 6.86 -11.58
N VAL A 14 0.25 5.90 -10.65
CA VAL A 14 1.37 4.96 -10.42
C VAL A 14 1.78 4.20 -11.68
N ARG A 15 0.82 3.86 -12.55
CA ARG A 15 1.08 3.16 -13.82
C ARG A 15 1.90 4.01 -14.79
N ALA A 16 1.65 5.32 -14.84
CA ALA A 16 2.40 6.23 -15.70
C ALA A 16 3.87 6.31 -15.28
N TYR A 17 4.16 6.34 -13.98
CA TYR A 17 5.53 6.31 -13.46
C TYR A 17 6.25 5.01 -13.81
N SER A 18 5.59 3.86 -13.70
CA SER A 18 6.15 2.58 -14.12
C SER A 18 6.49 2.58 -15.63
N GLN A 19 5.59 3.09 -16.47
CA GLN A 19 5.82 3.21 -17.92
C GLN A 19 6.92 4.21 -18.29
N ALA A 20 7.11 5.25 -17.47
CA ALA A 20 8.20 6.22 -17.62
C ALA A 20 9.58 5.66 -17.20
N GLY A 21 9.65 4.41 -16.72
CA GLY A 21 10.88 3.72 -16.37
C GLY A 21 11.22 3.71 -14.88
N ALA A 22 10.30 4.12 -14.00
CA ALA A 22 10.48 3.96 -12.57
C ALA A 22 10.44 2.46 -12.20
N SER A 23 11.50 2.01 -11.53
CA SER A 23 11.65 0.66 -11.00
C SER A 23 11.04 0.52 -9.59
N SER A 24 10.90 1.63 -8.87
CA SER A 24 10.27 1.69 -7.56
C SER A 24 9.50 3.00 -7.38
N VAL A 25 8.49 2.97 -6.49
CA VAL A 25 7.70 4.14 -6.09
C VAL A 25 7.54 4.21 -4.58
N SER A 26 7.58 5.41 -4.03
CA SER A 26 7.38 5.67 -2.59
C SER A 26 6.10 6.48 -2.34
N MET A 27 5.19 5.96 -1.51
CA MET A 27 3.88 6.55 -1.19
C MET A 27 3.67 6.68 0.32
N GLY A 28 3.87 7.88 0.88
CA GLY A 28 3.64 8.13 2.32
C GLY A 28 2.18 7.91 2.78
N ALA A 29 1.23 7.96 1.83
CA ALA A 29 -0.18 7.67 2.11
C ALA A 29 -0.42 6.24 2.64
N LEU A 30 0.48 5.29 2.36
CA LEU A 30 0.36 3.89 2.81
C LEU A 30 0.50 3.72 4.33
N THR A 31 1.07 4.71 5.04
CA THR A 31 1.33 4.60 6.48
C THR A 31 0.71 5.74 7.29
N HIS A 32 0.69 6.96 6.76
CA HIS A 32 0.19 8.12 7.49
C HIS A 32 -1.32 8.36 7.34
N SER A 33 -1.97 7.74 6.34
CA SER A 33 -3.33 8.12 5.95
C SER A 33 -4.17 6.96 5.40
N VAL A 34 -3.84 5.73 5.79
CA VAL A 34 -4.57 4.52 5.41
C VAL A 34 -5.61 4.14 6.46
N GLY A 35 -6.78 3.66 6.03
CA GLY A 35 -7.81 3.14 6.92
C GLY A 35 -7.40 1.79 7.52
N ALA A 36 -7.68 1.58 8.81
CA ALA A 36 -7.45 0.29 9.46
C ALA A 36 -8.38 -0.79 8.88
N VAL A 37 -7.85 -1.98 8.63
CA VAL A 37 -8.65 -3.15 8.26
C VAL A 37 -9.23 -3.77 9.52
N GLY A 38 -10.54 -4.04 9.53
CA GLY A 38 -11.20 -4.71 10.65
C GLY A 38 -10.79 -6.18 10.73
N ILE A 39 -10.19 -6.58 11.84
CA ILE A 39 -9.80 -7.96 12.13
C ILE A 39 -10.63 -8.44 13.33
N ARG A 40 -11.29 -9.61 13.19
CA ARG A 40 -12.05 -10.27 14.26
C ARG A 40 -11.42 -11.63 14.54
N LEU A 41 -11.21 -11.91 15.81
CA LEU A 41 -10.80 -13.23 16.32
C LEU A 41 -11.96 -13.81 17.10
N GLU A 42 -12.43 -15.00 16.71
CA GLU A 42 -13.42 -15.77 17.46
C GLU A 42 -12.73 -16.97 18.10
N LEU A 43 -12.95 -17.13 19.41
CA LEU A 43 -12.40 -18.23 20.18
C LEU A 43 -13.53 -19.22 20.45
N SER A 44 -13.41 -20.44 19.92
CA SER A 44 -14.30 -21.55 20.26
C SER A 44 -13.58 -22.42 21.29
N GLY A 45 -14.08 -22.42 22.53
CA GLY A 45 -13.66 -23.38 23.56
C GLY A 45 -14.27 -24.75 23.28
N PRO A 46 -13.81 -25.83 23.94
CA PRO A 46 -14.49 -27.12 23.86
C PRO A 46 -15.91 -26.96 24.40
N ASP A 47 -16.90 -27.44 23.63
CA ASP A 47 -18.29 -27.51 24.08
C ASP A 47 -18.35 -28.27 25.41
N SER A 48 -18.95 -27.64 26.43
CA SER A 48 -19.12 -28.21 27.77
C SER A 48 -20.04 -29.42 27.77
#